data_AF-A0A285JIY4-F1
#
_entry.id   AF-A0A285JIY4-F1
#
_cell.length_a   1.000
_cell.length_b   1.000
_cell.length_c   1.000
_cell.angle_alpha   90.00
_cell.angle_beta   90.00
_cell.angle_gamma   90.00
#
_symmetry.space_group_name_H-M   'P 1'
#
loop_
_entity.id
_entity.type
_entity.pdbx_description
1 polymer ?
#
loop_
_entity_poly.entity_id
_entity_poly.type
_entity_poly.pdbx_seq_one_letter_code
_entity_poly.pdbx_strand_id
1 'polypeptide(L)'
;MVASRVRWAAAREVPGVKPRPLPKTVAPLPDELLSGWLSRLAAANYCNDAELLAHIEIDTRHGAALDFDVEAADAEKISIAARVDPDTVQSMTFRAMTKMEMMLTAQVPFQSCPECSRRGLSLRHWRRSWAFDCQFCGTLLVRSLAKPGDEKLPEKLIDRARCGAGLLEHAATSNRPNLLRRAMRAVTFGMSLKAVRGDPLFALQSPRPEVRLFCLAAIAAAQSRPLIKAAISSAGADDYVRIALLRAFEREPRLLAAVDHVAQQRARSTGPKTAESHS
;
A
#
# COMPACT_ATOMS: atom_id res chain seq x y z
N MET A 1 -27.45 -54.89 -39.34
CA MET A 1 -26.56 -53.76 -39.00
C MET A 1 -26.62 -53.56 -37.49
N VAL A 2 -25.62 -54.05 -36.75
CA VAL A 2 -25.55 -53.96 -35.28
C VAL A 2 -24.68 -52.76 -34.92
N ALA A 3 -25.25 -51.76 -34.28
CA ALA A 3 -24.54 -50.56 -33.83
C ALA A 3 -23.67 -50.89 -32.60
N SER A 4 -22.35 -50.85 -32.76
CA SER A 4 -21.40 -50.94 -31.66
C SER A 4 -21.43 -49.67 -30.81
N ARG A 5 -21.91 -49.77 -29.57
CA ARG A 5 -21.76 -48.72 -28.56
C ARG A 5 -20.35 -48.80 -27.98
N VAL A 6 -19.48 -47.87 -28.39
CA VAL A 6 -18.22 -47.62 -27.71
C VAL A 6 -18.53 -47.06 -26.32
N ARG A 7 -18.26 -47.86 -25.27
CA ARG A 7 -18.26 -47.39 -23.88
C ARG A 7 -17.04 -46.50 -23.70
N TRP A 8 -17.27 -45.22 -23.47
CA TRP A 8 -16.24 -44.32 -22.96
C TRP A 8 -15.90 -44.77 -21.53
N ALA A 9 -14.68 -45.28 -21.34
CA ALA A 9 -14.17 -45.57 -20.02
C ALA A 9 -13.97 -44.24 -19.27
N ALA A 10 -14.58 -44.13 -18.09
CA ALA A 10 -14.33 -43.04 -17.17
C ALA A 10 -12.82 -42.93 -16.90
N ALA A 11 -12.29 -41.71 -17.06
CA ALA A 11 -10.92 -41.40 -16.66
C ALA A 11 -10.75 -41.79 -15.19
N ARG A 12 -9.79 -42.67 -14.92
CA ARG A 12 -9.35 -42.97 -13.55
C ARG A 12 -8.81 -41.67 -12.96
N GLU A 13 -9.48 -41.15 -11.94
CA GLU A 13 -8.84 -40.21 -11.01
C GLU A 13 -7.63 -40.92 -10.40
N VAL A 14 -6.44 -40.45 -10.74
CA VAL A 14 -5.20 -40.86 -10.09
C VAL A 14 -5.28 -40.32 -8.66
N PRO A 15 -5.16 -41.15 -7.61
CA PRO A 15 -5.08 -40.65 -6.25
C PRO A 15 -3.90 -39.68 -6.17
N GLY A 16 -4.20 -38.40 -5.96
CA GLY A 16 -3.18 -37.37 -5.80
C GLY A 16 -2.22 -37.78 -4.69
N VAL A 17 -0.92 -37.83 -5.01
CA VAL A 17 0.12 -38.11 -4.03
C VAL A 17 0.04 -36.98 -3.00
N LYS A 18 -0.29 -37.32 -1.74
CA LYS A 18 -0.30 -36.32 -0.67
C LYS A 18 1.12 -35.77 -0.50
N PRO A 19 1.31 -34.44 -0.42
CA PRO A 19 2.63 -33.86 -0.21
C PRO A 19 3.30 -34.48 1.01
N ARG A 20 4.57 -34.87 0.88
CA ARG A 20 5.30 -35.42 2.03
C ARG A 20 5.55 -34.30 3.05
N PRO A 21 5.34 -34.54 4.35
CA PRO A 21 5.63 -33.54 5.37
C PRO A 21 7.09 -33.10 5.35
N LEU A 22 7.33 -31.82 5.63
CA LEU A 22 8.67 -31.23 5.69
C LEU A 22 9.41 -31.69 6.95
N PRO A 23 10.74 -31.91 6.89
CA PRO A 23 11.52 -32.28 8.06
C PRO A 23 11.41 -31.26 9.20
N LYS A 24 11.49 -29.97 8.89
CA LYS A 24 11.39 -28.87 9.85
C LYS A 24 10.18 -28.00 9.56
N THR A 25 9.56 -27.49 10.62
CA THR A 25 8.44 -26.56 10.55
C THR A 25 8.77 -25.30 11.34
N VAL A 26 8.13 -24.19 10.98
CA VAL A 26 8.25 -22.90 11.67
C VAL A 26 6.86 -22.37 11.99
N ALA A 27 6.67 -21.86 13.20
CA ALA A 27 5.39 -21.29 13.59
C ALA A 27 5.12 -20.00 12.78
N PRO A 28 3.92 -19.87 12.18
CA PRO A 28 3.43 -18.61 11.64
C PRO A 28 3.38 -17.52 12.71
N LEU A 29 3.65 -16.28 12.32
CA LEU A 29 3.49 -15.12 13.20
C LEU A 29 2.21 -14.33 12.89
N PRO A 30 1.65 -13.61 13.88
CA PRO A 30 0.58 -12.66 13.62
C PRO A 30 0.99 -11.64 12.56
N ASP A 31 0.06 -11.35 11.65
CA ASP A 31 0.25 -10.43 10.53
C ASP A 31 1.31 -10.86 9.49
N GLU A 32 1.85 -12.08 9.58
CA GLU A 32 2.78 -12.60 8.57
C GLU A 32 2.08 -12.84 7.22
N LEU A 33 2.78 -12.52 6.13
CA LEU A 33 2.36 -12.85 4.77
C LEU A 33 2.64 -14.32 4.48
N LEU A 34 1.77 -14.97 3.71
CA LEU A 34 1.96 -16.36 3.31
C LEU A 34 3.31 -16.56 2.61
N SER A 35 3.67 -15.67 1.67
CA SER A 35 4.99 -15.72 1.03
C SER A 35 6.15 -15.61 2.02
N GLY A 36 6.08 -14.69 2.98
CA GLY A 36 7.13 -14.51 4.00
C GLY A 36 7.31 -15.72 4.91
N TRP A 37 6.21 -16.31 5.35
CA TRP A 37 6.24 -17.53 6.15
C TRP A 37 6.79 -18.71 5.35
N LEU A 38 6.40 -18.86 4.07
CA LEU A 38 6.95 -19.89 3.18
C LEU A 38 8.45 -19.71 2.96
N SER A 39 8.95 -18.49 2.77
CA SER A 39 10.41 -18.25 2.66
C SER A 39 11.15 -18.64 3.95
N ARG A 40 10.57 -18.37 5.13
CA ARG A 40 11.14 -18.84 6.41
C ARG A 40 11.11 -20.37 6.54
N LEU A 41 10.04 -21.00 6.07
CA LEU A 41 9.89 -22.45 6.06
C LEU A 41 10.92 -23.10 5.12
N ALA A 42 11.16 -22.51 3.95
CA ALA A 42 12.19 -22.94 2.99
C ALA A 42 13.58 -22.82 3.63
N ALA A 43 13.90 -21.65 4.17
CA ALA A 43 15.18 -21.40 4.84
C ALA A 43 15.44 -22.38 6.01
N ALA A 44 14.41 -22.71 6.81
CA ALA A 44 14.53 -23.69 7.89
C ALA A 44 14.89 -25.10 7.37
N ASN A 45 14.41 -25.46 6.18
CA ASN A 45 14.67 -26.74 5.52
C ASN A 45 15.87 -26.70 4.55
N TYR A 46 16.64 -25.61 4.53
CA TYR A 46 17.82 -25.41 3.67
C TYR A 46 17.52 -25.52 2.17
N CYS A 47 16.32 -25.13 1.75
CA CYS A 47 15.94 -25.03 0.35
C CYS A 47 15.53 -23.59 0.01
N ASN A 48 15.43 -23.28 -1.28
CA ASN A 48 14.86 -22.02 -1.75
C ASN A 48 13.34 -22.13 -1.95
N ASP A 49 12.68 -20.98 -2.12
CA ASP A 49 11.23 -20.89 -2.24
C ASP A 49 10.67 -21.74 -3.40
N ALA A 50 11.38 -21.81 -4.54
CA ALA A 50 10.94 -22.59 -5.69
C ALA A 50 11.05 -24.11 -5.43
N GLU A 51 12.12 -24.56 -4.79
CA GLU A 51 12.29 -25.95 -4.36
C GLU A 51 11.23 -26.38 -3.36
N LEU A 52 10.92 -25.51 -2.38
CA LEU A 52 9.85 -25.75 -1.42
C LEU A 52 8.50 -25.90 -2.12
N LEU A 53 8.14 -24.95 -2.99
CA LEU A 53 6.84 -24.97 -3.67
C LEU A 53 6.73 -26.13 -4.67
N ALA A 54 7.82 -26.51 -5.34
CA ALA A 54 7.86 -27.70 -6.18
C ALA A 54 7.63 -28.99 -5.37
N HIS A 55 8.23 -29.10 -4.18
CA HIS A 55 8.01 -30.23 -3.27
C HIS A 55 6.56 -30.32 -2.78
N ILE A 56 5.91 -29.19 -2.56
CA ILE A 56 4.50 -29.12 -2.13
C ILE A 56 3.52 -29.25 -3.30
N GLU A 57 4.01 -29.22 -4.55
CA GLU A 57 3.23 -29.27 -5.78
C GLU A 57 2.30 -28.05 -5.96
N ILE A 58 2.83 -26.86 -5.71
CA ILE A 58 2.15 -25.57 -5.92
C ILE A 58 2.72 -24.89 -7.16
N ASP A 59 1.85 -24.44 -8.06
CA ASP A 59 2.26 -23.73 -9.27
C ASP A 59 2.81 -22.33 -8.91
N THR A 60 4.10 -22.15 -9.15
CA THR A 60 4.86 -20.95 -8.78
C THR A 60 4.62 -19.75 -9.69
N ARG A 61 3.80 -19.88 -10.74
CA ARG A 61 3.51 -18.79 -11.70
C ARG A 61 2.92 -17.53 -11.06
N HIS A 62 2.48 -17.60 -9.80
CA HIS A 62 1.87 -16.49 -9.09
C HIS A 62 2.36 -16.32 -7.63
N GLY A 63 3.66 -16.44 -7.35
CA GLY A 63 4.20 -16.37 -5.97
C GLY A 63 3.75 -15.14 -5.15
N ALA A 64 3.64 -13.95 -5.77
CA ALA A 64 3.10 -12.75 -5.11
C ALA A 64 1.56 -12.74 -5.00
N ALA A 65 0.85 -13.54 -5.80
CA ALA A 65 -0.61 -13.68 -5.70
C ALA A 65 -1.02 -14.56 -4.51
N LEU A 66 -0.14 -15.46 -4.03
CA LEU A 66 -0.38 -16.26 -2.82
C LEU A 66 -0.66 -15.39 -1.59
N ASP A 67 -0.09 -14.18 -1.54
CA ASP A 67 -0.37 -13.22 -0.47
C ASP A 67 -1.82 -12.72 -0.51
N PHE A 68 -2.47 -12.71 -1.67
CA PHE A 68 -3.82 -12.16 -1.85
C PHE A 68 -4.89 -13.22 -1.67
N ASP A 69 -4.67 -14.39 -2.26
CA ASP A 69 -5.55 -15.53 -2.10
C ASP A 69 -4.78 -16.82 -2.37
N VAL A 70 -5.23 -17.89 -1.72
CA VAL A 70 -4.74 -19.25 -1.96
C VAL A 70 -5.95 -20.16 -2.09
N GLU A 71 -5.95 -20.98 -3.15
CA GLU A 71 -7.01 -21.95 -3.39
C GLU A 71 -7.07 -22.97 -2.26
N ALA A 72 -8.26 -23.44 -1.92
CA ALA A 72 -8.45 -24.38 -0.80
C ALA A 72 -7.60 -25.66 -0.97
N ALA A 73 -7.46 -26.14 -2.20
CA ALA A 73 -6.63 -27.30 -2.51
C ALA A 73 -5.14 -27.05 -2.26
N ASP A 74 -4.63 -25.87 -2.60
CA ASP A 74 -3.22 -25.53 -2.35
C ASP A 74 -2.98 -25.21 -0.87
N ALA A 75 -3.94 -24.58 -0.19
CA ALA A 75 -3.89 -24.40 1.27
C ALA A 75 -3.81 -25.75 2.01
N GLU A 76 -4.56 -26.77 1.56
CA GLU A 76 -4.50 -28.13 2.11
C GLU A 76 -3.13 -28.77 1.89
N LYS A 77 -2.54 -28.62 0.70
CA LYS A 77 -1.18 -29.12 0.42
C LYS A 77 -0.14 -28.48 1.34
N ILE A 78 -0.20 -27.15 1.52
CA ILE A 78 0.67 -26.41 2.44
C ILE A 78 0.48 -26.90 3.87
N SER A 79 -0.78 -27.03 4.30
CA SER A 79 -1.19 -27.54 5.62
C SER A 79 -0.55 -28.91 5.91
N ILE A 80 -0.69 -29.88 4.98
CA ILE A 80 -0.10 -31.21 5.11
C ILE A 80 1.42 -31.15 5.18
N ALA A 81 2.05 -30.39 4.28
CA ALA A 81 3.51 -30.29 4.21
C ALA A 81 4.11 -29.65 5.48
N ALA A 82 3.50 -28.57 5.96
CA ALA A 82 3.99 -27.79 7.09
C ALA A 82 3.40 -28.21 8.45
N ARG A 83 2.45 -29.16 8.47
CA ARG A 83 1.74 -29.62 9.68
C ARG A 83 1.10 -28.47 10.46
N VAL A 84 0.41 -27.58 9.75
CA VAL A 84 -0.37 -26.47 10.31
C VAL A 84 -1.81 -26.58 9.87
N ASP A 85 -2.71 -25.96 10.60
CA ASP A 85 -4.12 -25.93 10.22
C ASP A 85 -4.34 -25.14 8.90
N PRO A 86 -5.19 -25.62 7.97
CA PRO A 86 -5.42 -24.95 6.69
C PRO A 86 -6.04 -23.54 6.83
N ASP A 87 -6.82 -23.28 7.88
CA ASP A 87 -7.33 -21.93 8.16
C ASP A 87 -6.20 -21.00 8.59
N THR A 88 -5.16 -21.54 9.25
CA THR A 88 -3.94 -20.76 9.55
C THR A 88 -3.24 -20.33 8.26
N VAL A 89 -3.15 -21.21 7.26
CA VAL A 89 -2.58 -20.87 5.94
C VAL A 89 -3.39 -19.76 5.28
N GLN A 90 -4.71 -19.89 5.24
CA GLN A 90 -5.60 -18.88 4.65
C GLN A 90 -5.54 -17.54 5.39
N SER A 91 -5.39 -17.56 6.72
CA SER A 91 -5.28 -16.34 7.54
C SER A 91 -4.03 -15.49 7.27
N MET A 92 -3.02 -16.06 6.59
CA MET A 92 -1.81 -15.35 6.16
C MET A 92 -1.96 -14.60 4.83
N THR A 93 -3.15 -14.69 4.21
CA THR A 93 -3.49 -14.00 2.96
C THR A 93 -4.33 -12.73 3.21
N PHE A 94 -4.59 -11.96 2.16
CA PHE A 94 -5.48 -10.81 2.17
C PHE A 94 -6.96 -11.14 1.84
N ARG A 95 -7.38 -12.42 1.87
CA ARG A 95 -8.72 -12.86 1.47
C ARG A 95 -9.88 -12.07 2.11
N ALA A 96 -9.78 -11.73 3.39
CA ALA A 96 -10.83 -11.03 4.12
C ALA A 96 -10.59 -9.50 4.15
N MET A 97 -10.90 -8.82 3.04
CA MET A 97 -10.80 -7.35 2.96
C MET A 97 -12.02 -6.70 2.33
N THR A 98 -12.36 -5.52 2.83
CA THR A 98 -13.30 -4.63 2.13
C THR A 98 -12.70 -4.13 0.82
N LYS A 99 -13.56 -3.70 -0.10
CA LYS A 99 -13.12 -3.08 -1.37
C LYS A 99 -12.19 -1.89 -1.15
N MET A 100 -12.41 -1.09 -0.09
CA MET A 100 -11.59 0.08 0.23
C MET A 100 -10.19 -0.30 0.68
N GLU A 101 -10.08 -1.30 1.56
CA GLU A 101 -8.80 -1.84 2.00
C GLU A 101 -8.02 -2.46 0.85
N MET A 102 -8.71 -3.21 -0.02
CA MET A 102 -8.10 -3.81 -1.21
C MET A 102 -7.49 -2.76 -2.15
N MET A 103 -8.21 -1.68 -2.45
CA MET A 103 -7.69 -0.58 -3.27
C MET A 103 -6.43 0.06 -2.69
N LEU A 104 -6.31 0.08 -1.37
CA LEU A 104 -5.19 0.67 -0.64
C LEU A 104 -4.13 -0.35 -0.22
N THR A 105 -4.21 -1.59 -0.71
CA THR A 105 -3.23 -2.64 -0.48
C THR A 105 -2.40 -2.83 -1.73
N ALA A 106 -1.09 -2.65 -1.61
CA ALA A 106 -0.17 -2.74 -2.73
C ALA A 106 0.01 -4.18 -3.19
N GLN A 107 -0.23 -4.42 -4.48
CA GLN A 107 -0.06 -5.73 -5.12
C GLN A 107 1.39 -6.21 -5.10
N VAL A 108 2.35 -5.28 -5.08
CA VAL A 108 3.78 -5.57 -4.98
C VAL A 108 4.37 -4.93 -3.72
N PRO A 109 5.43 -5.51 -3.11
CA PRO A 109 6.13 -4.89 -2.00
C PRO A 109 6.73 -3.54 -2.43
N PHE A 110 6.41 -2.47 -1.70
CA PHE A 110 6.97 -1.14 -1.94
C PHE A 110 7.70 -0.58 -0.71
N GLN A 111 7.45 -1.16 0.46
CA GLN A 111 8.09 -0.83 1.72
C GLN A 111 8.31 -2.07 2.58
N SER A 112 9.21 -1.97 3.55
CA SER A 112 9.59 -3.01 4.49
C SER A 112 10.10 -2.40 5.79
N CYS A 113 10.14 -3.20 6.85
CA CYS A 113 10.78 -2.80 8.10
C CYS A 113 12.26 -3.22 8.09
N PRO A 114 13.23 -2.30 8.27
CA PRO A 114 14.65 -2.64 8.19
C PRO A 114 15.09 -3.61 9.30
N GLU A 115 14.42 -3.61 10.45
CA GLU A 115 14.73 -4.52 11.56
C GLU A 115 14.10 -5.90 11.38
N CYS A 116 12.80 -5.95 11.09
CA CYS A 116 12.08 -7.22 10.95
C CYS A 116 12.47 -7.98 9.68
N SER A 117 12.77 -7.28 8.57
CA SER A 117 13.19 -7.94 7.33
C SER A 117 14.53 -8.66 7.47
N ARG A 118 15.46 -8.17 8.31
CA ARG A 118 16.72 -8.90 8.61
C ARG A 118 16.48 -10.25 9.28
N ARG A 119 15.32 -10.42 9.93
CA ARG A 119 14.88 -11.67 10.55
C ARG A 119 14.09 -12.56 9.59
N GLY A 120 14.01 -12.20 8.31
CA GLY A 120 13.25 -12.90 7.30
C GLY A 120 11.73 -12.70 7.38
N LEU A 121 11.26 -11.69 8.12
CA LEU A 121 9.82 -11.42 8.21
C LEU A 121 9.33 -10.63 6.99
N SER A 122 8.12 -10.96 6.55
CA SER A 122 7.31 -10.17 5.61
C SER A 122 5.90 -10.06 6.18
N LEU A 123 5.47 -8.85 6.50
CA LEU A 123 4.22 -8.62 7.24
C LEU A 123 3.18 -7.92 6.37
N ARG A 124 1.91 -8.29 6.52
CA ARG A 124 0.79 -7.82 5.72
C ARG A 124 0.60 -6.32 5.82
N HIS A 125 0.76 -5.74 7.03
CA HIS A 125 0.63 -4.29 7.17
C HIS A 125 1.63 -3.53 6.30
N TRP A 126 2.79 -4.10 5.94
CA TRP A 126 3.74 -3.42 5.04
C TRP A 126 3.16 -3.17 3.64
N ARG A 127 2.17 -3.95 3.19
CA ARG A 127 1.48 -3.73 1.92
C ARG A 127 0.45 -2.60 1.99
N ARG A 128 0.08 -2.10 3.17
CA ARG A 128 -0.94 -1.07 3.31
C ARG A 128 -0.37 0.30 2.96
N SER A 129 -1.06 1.04 2.09
CA SER A 129 -0.65 2.37 1.64
C SER A 129 -0.52 3.37 2.79
N TRP A 130 -1.29 3.17 3.87
CA TRP A 130 -1.25 3.97 5.09
C TRP A 130 -0.25 3.50 6.13
N ALA A 131 0.33 2.29 6.02
CA ALA A 131 1.26 1.82 7.04
C ALA A 131 2.52 2.68 7.06
N PHE A 132 2.86 3.19 8.24
CA PHE A 132 3.94 4.16 8.40
C PHE A 132 5.03 3.62 9.32
N ASP A 133 4.67 3.27 10.55
CA ASP A 133 5.54 2.56 11.48
C ASP A 133 5.20 1.07 11.47
N CYS A 134 6.21 0.22 11.68
CA CYS A 134 6.00 -1.22 11.74
C CYS A 134 5.17 -1.57 12.99
N GLN A 135 4.02 -2.22 12.80
CA GLN A 135 3.13 -2.61 13.90
C GLN A 135 3.74 -3.69 14.81
N PHE A 136 4.80 -4.38 14.35
CA PHE A 136 5.49 -5.41 15.12
C PHE A 136 6.60 -4.85 16.03
N CYS A 137 7.39 -3.87 15.57
CA CYS A 137 8.58 -3.38 16.29
C CYS A 137 8.65 -1.85 16.46
N GLY A 138 7.68 -1.11 15.93
CA GLY A 138 7.61 0.35 16.01
C GLY A 138 8.58 1.12 15.09
N THR A 139 9.46 0.43 14.37
CA THR A 139 10.43 1.09 13.47
C THR A 139 9.73 1.64 12.23
N LEU A 140 10.11 2.85 11.80
CA LEU A 140 9.62 3.47 10.56
C LEU A 140 9.82 2.54 9.36
N LEU A 141 8.77 2.33 8.56
CA LEU A 141 8.85 1.58 7.32
C LEU A 141 9.62 2.38 6.27
N VAL A 142 10.54 1.70 5.60
CA VAL A 142 11.37 2.28 4.54
C VAL A 142 11.04 1.58 3.22
N ARG A 143 11.35 2.22 2.09
CA ARG A 143 11.20 1.56 0.78
C ARG A 143 12.02 0.27 0.74
N SER A 144 11.48 -0.77 0.10
CA SER A 144 12.14 -2.09 0.06
C SER A 144 13.48 -2.11 -0.69
N LEU A 145 13.69 -1.15 -1.61
CA LEU A 145 14.94 -1.00 -2.38
C LEU A 145 15.65 0.30 -1.96
N ALA A 146 16.19 0.34 -0.75
CA ALA A 146 16.97 1.47 -0.29
C ALA A 146 18.20 1.69 -1.18
N LYS A 147 18.30 2.84 -1.84
CA LYS A 147 19.56 3.29 -2.46
C LYS A 147 20.43 3.97 -1.40
N PRO A 148 21.74 3.71 -1.37
CA PRO A 148 22.66 4.49 -0.55
C PRO A 148 22.59 5.97 -0.96
N GLY A 149 22.54 6.87 0.03
CA GLY A 149 22.46 8.31 -0.19
C GLY A 149 21.05 8.91 -0.20
N ASP A 150 20.04 8.20 0.31
CA ASP A 150 18.72 8.80 0.49
C ASP A 150 18.81 10.04 1.40
N GLU A 151 18.40 11.17 0.84
CA GLU A 151 18.38 12.44 1.53
C GLU A 151 17.50 12.35 2.78
N LYS A 152 18.01 12.81 3.92
CA LYS A 152 17.24 12.84 5.16
C LYS A 152 16.07 13.80 4.98
N LEU A 153 14.85 13.26 4.97
CA LEU A 153 13.64 14.06 4.89
C LEU A 153 13.44 14.88 6.17
N PRO A 154 12.86 16.09 6.08
CA PRO A 154 12.62 16.93 7.25
C PRO A 154 11.71 16.23 8.27
N GLU A 155 12.07 16.24 9.55
CA GLU A 155 11.32 15.60 10.63
C GLU A 155 9.85 16.07 10.69
N LYS A 156 9.61 17.37 10.52
CA LYS A 156 8.26 17.94 10.44
C LYS A 156 7.40 17.33 9.32
N LEU A 157 8.01 16.93 8.20
CA LEU A 157 7.31 16.26 7.11
C LEU A 157 6.95 14.83 7.51
N ILE A 158 7.89 14.12 8.16
CA ILE A 158 7.69 12.75 8.66
C ILE A 158 6.53 12.73 9.66
N ASP A 159 6.52 13.62 10.65
CA ASP A 159 5.45 13.67 11.65
C ASP A 159 4.08 13.97 11.04
N ARG A 160 4.03 14.91 10.09
CA ARG A 160 2.79 15.23 9.39
C ARG A 160 2.31 14.08 8.51
N ALA A 161 3.24 13.37 7.86
CA ALA A 161 2.94 12.18 7.09
C ALA A 161 2.39 11.06 7.98
N ARG A 162 2.96 10.85 9.18
CA ARG A 162 2.45 9.89 10.17
C ARG A 162 1.01 10.19 10.56
N CYS A 163 0.68 11.45 10.86
CA CYS A 163 -0.71 11.87 11.11
C CYS A 163 -1.63 11.59 9.91
N GLY A 164 -1.15 11.86 8.70
CA GLY A 164 -1.89 11.63 7.46
C GLY A 164 -2.14 10.14 7.18
N ALA A 165 -1.16 9.30 7.48
CA ALA A 165 -1.27 7.85 7.46
C ALA A 165 -2.40 7.35 8.39
N GLY A 166 -2.43 7.80 9.65
CA GLY A 166 -3.53 7.43 10.57
C GLY A 166 -4.92 7.87 10.08
N LEU A 167 -5.01 9.05 9.44
CA LEU A 167 -6.26 9.51 8.83
C LEU A 167 -6.68 8.67 7.62
N LEU A 168 -5.71 8.21 6.82
CA LEU A 168 -5.96 7.32 5.69
C LEU A 168 -6.38 5.93 6.15
N GLU A 169 -5.75 5.40 7.19
CA GLU A 169 -6.15 4.14 7.84
C GLU A 169 -7.59 4.22 8.33
N HIS A 170 -7.94 5.26 9.07
CA HIS A 170 -9.30 5.48 9.54
C HIS A 170 -10.30 5.59 8.37
N ALA A 171 -9.92 6.28 7.28
CA ALA A 171 -10.76 6.38 6.10
C ALA A 171 -10.96 5.03 5.39
N ALA A 172 -9.95 4.16 5.40
CA ALA A 172 -10.01 2.83 4.80
C ALA A 172 -10.90 1.87 5.60
N THR A 173 -10.86 1.95 6.94
CA THR A 173 -11.53 0.99 7.84
C THR A 173 -12.94 1.41 8.27
N SER A 174 -13.28 2.69 8.18
CA SER A 174 -14.55 3.24 8.70
C SER A 174 -15.80 3.00 7.82
N ASN A 175 -15.67 2.31 6.68
CA ASN A 175 -16.74 2.12 5.68
C ASN A 175 -17.44 3.44 5.24
N ARG A 176 -16.71 4.56 5.31
CA ARG A 176 -17.21 5.91 4.98
C ARG A 176 -16.56 6.41 3.69
N PRO A 177 -17.22 6.24 2.52
CA PRO A 177 -16.61 6.55 1.23
C PRO A 177 -16.25 8.03 1.05
N ASN A 178 -16.92 8.93 1.77
CA ASN A 178 -16.62 10.36 1.79
C ASN A 178 -15.27 10.68 2.44
N LEU A 179 -14.85 9.93 3.47
CA LEU A 179 -13.55 10.13 4.11
C LEU A 179 -12.42 9.73 3.17
N LEU A 180 -12.56 8.58 2.51
CA LEU A 180 -11.59 8.14 1.52
C LEU A 180 -11.52 9.12 0.33
N ARG A 181 -12.65 9.58 -0.19
CA ARG A 181 -12.68 10.58 -1.26
C ARG A 181 -11.96 11.87 -0.87
N ARG A 182 -12.16 12.35 0.37
CA ARG A 182 -11.46 13.52 0.90
C ARG A 182 -9.95 13.29 0.99
N ALA A 183 -9.53 12.12 1.47
CA ALA A 183 -8.11 11.75 1.53
C ALA A 183 -7.49 11.69 0.13
N MET A 184 -8.15 11.03 -0.84
CA MET A 184 -7.65 10.93 -2.21
C MET A 184 -7.55 12.30 -2.89
N ARG A 185 -8.49 13.22 -2.67
CA ARG A 185 -8.36 14.61 -3.15
C ARG A 185 -7.14 15.32 -2.56
N ALA A 186 -6.84 15.08 -1.29
CA ALA A 186 -5.63 15.62 -0.67
C ALA A 186 -4.35 15.02 -1.25
N VAL A 187 -4.38 13.74 -1.62
CA VAL A 187 -3.28 13.08 -2.34
C VAL A 187 -3.11 13.69 -3.74
N THR A 188 -4.17 13.82 -4.53
CA THR A 188 -4.14 14.46 -5.86
C THR A 188 -3.55 15.87 -5.74
N PHE A 189 -3.99 16.63 -4.74
CA PHE A 189 -3.45 17.94 -4.44
C PHE A 189 -1.95 17.89 -4.14
N GLY A 190 -1.50 16.94 -3.31
CA GLY A 190 -0.09 16.74 -2.99
C GLY A 190 0.76 16.38 -4.23
N MET A 191 0.22 15.53 -5.10
CA MET A 191 0.85 15.15 -6.36
C MET A 191 1.06 16.36 -7.27
N SER A 192 0.06 17.24 -7.40
CA SER A 192 0.16 18.45 -8.22
C SER A 192 1.30 19.36 -7.76
N LEU A 193 1.46 19.55 -6.45
CA LEU A 193 2.57 20.35 -5.89
C LEU A 193 3.94 19.72 -6.10
N LYS A 194 4.01 18.39 -6.19
CA LYS A 194 5.23 17.63 -6.49
C LYS A 194 5.44 17.38 -7.99
N ALA A 195 4.62 17.99 -8.85
CA ALA A 195 4.62 17.77 -10.30
C ALA A 195 4.51 16.27 -10.71
N VAL A 196 3.86 15.46 -9.88
CA VAL A 196 3.61 14.04 -10.13
C VAL A 196 2.26 13.89 -10.85
N ARG A 197 2.23 13.13 -11.93
CA ARG A 197 1.01 12.79 -12.67
C ARG A 197 0.64 11.32 -12.44
N GLY A 198 -0.62 10.98 -12.66
CA GLY A 198 -1.13 9.60 -12.60
C GLY A 198 -2.13 9.37 -11.48
N ASP A 199 -2.22 8.11 -11.04
CA ASP A 199 -3.16 7.66 -10.02
C ASP A 199 -2.71 8.06 -8.59
N PRO A 200 -3.56 8.68 -7.76
CA PRO A 200 -3.32 8.89 -6.33
C PRO A 200 -2.86 7.65 -5.56
N LEU A 201 -3.37 6.46 -5.89
CA LEU A 201 -2.97 5.21 -5.24
C LEU A 201 -1.50 4.91 -5.51
N PHE A 202 -1.02 5.17 -6.72
CA PHE A 202 0.39 5.00 -7.08
C PHE A 202 1.28 5.96 -6.28
N ALA A 203 0.86 7.20 -6.04
CA ALA A 203 1.64 8.16 -5.25
C ALA A 203 1.80 7.72 -3.79
N LEU A 204 0.77 7.09 -3.20
CA LEU A 204 0.82 6.53 -1.84
C LEU A 204 1.69 5.28 -1.72
N GLN A 205 1.92 4.59 -2.84
CA GLN A 205 2.77 3.39 -2.95
C GLN A 205 4.11 3.69 -3.63
N SER A 206 4.44 4.98 -3.82
CA SER A 206 5.59 5.38 -4.60
C SER A 206 6.89 4.90 -3.94
N PRO A 207 7.86 4.36 -4.71
CA PRO A 207 9.20 4.03 -4.19
C PRO A 207 10.03 5.29 -3.88
N ARG A 208 9.51 6.47 -4.22
CA ARG A 208 10.09 7.79 -3.92
C ARG A 208 9.52 8.29 -2.59
N PRO A 209 10.28 8.20 -1.47
CA PRO A 209 9.76 8.54 -0.15
C PRO A 209 9.29 10.00 -0.09
N GLU A 210 9.93 10.91 -0.81
CA GLU A 210 9.56 12.32 -0.88
C GLU A 210 8.18 12.57 -1.52
N VAL A 211 7.73 11.70 -2.43
CA VAL A 211 6.40 11.78 -3.06
C VAL A 211 5.36 11.23 -2.09
N ARG A 212 5.62 10.03 -1.56
CA ARG A 212 4.72 9.32 -0.66
C ARG A 212 4.46 10.10 0.62
N LEU A 213 5.52 10.52 1.34
CA LEU A 213 5.40 11.23 2.60
C LEU A 213 4.73 12.59 2.40
N PHE A 214 4.99 13.28 1.29
CA PHE A 214 4.31 14.52 0.97
C PHE A 214 2.80 14.32 0.73
N CYS A 215 2.41 13.26 0.02
CA CYS A 215 1.01 12.93 -0.20
C CYS A 215 0.29 12.57 1.11
N LEU A 216 0.93 11.79 1.99
CA LEU A 216 0.40 11.50 3.32
C LEU A 216 0.27 12.78 4.15
N ALA A 217 1.30 13.63 4.17
CA ALA A 217 1.26 14.90 4.90
C ALA A 217 0.16 15.86 4.38
N ALA A 218 -0.14 15.81 3.07
CA ALA A 218 -1.23 16.56 2.46
C ALA A 218 -2.59 16.13 3.02
N ILE A 219 -2.82 14.83 3.29
CA ILE A 219 -4.05 14.34 3.93
C ILE A 219 -4.23 15.00 5.30
N ALA A 220 -3.18 15.06 6.13
CA ALA A 220 -3.24 15.73 7.42
C ALA A 220 -3.48 17.24 7.28
N ALA A 221 -2.82 17.91 6.33
CA ALA A 221 -3.00 19.33 6.09
C ALA A 221 -4.44 19.68 5.64
N ALA A 222 -5.06 18.81 4.83
CA ALA A 222 -6.42 18.95 4.32
C ALA A 222 -7.52 18.77 5.37
N GLN A 223 -7.21 18.18 6.54
CA GLN A 223 -8.18 18.07 7.63
C GLN A 223 -8.43 19.43 8.30
N SER A 224 -7.36 20.16 8.60
CA SER A 224 -7.41 21.43 9.34
C SER A 224 -7.65 22.66 8.46
N ARG A 225 -7.45 22.54 7.14
CA ARG A 225 -7.57 23.66 6.18
C ARG A 225 -8.21 23.16 4.89
N PRO A 226 -9.08 23.95 4.23
CA PRO A 226 -9.42 23.71 2.83
C PRO A 226 -8.14 23.55 2.00
N LEU A 227 -8.10 22.62 1.04
CA LEU A 227 -6.90 22.22 0.28
C LEU A 227 -6.09 23.42 -0.25
N ILE A 228 -6.79 24.46 -0.72
CA ILE A 228 -6.21 25.71 -1.21
C ILE A 228 -5.50 26.50 -0.11
N LYS A 229 -6.12 26.61 1.07
CA LYS A 229 -5.51 27.27 2.23
C LYS A 229 -4.29 26.48 2.71
N ALA A 230 -4.31 25.15 2.59
CA ALA A 230 -3.13 24.33 2.84
C ALA A 230 -2.00 24.65 1.83
N ALA A 231 -2.29 24.70 0.52
CA ALA A 231 -1.35 25.09 -0.55
C ALA A 231 -0.62 26.40 -0.27
N ILE A 232 -1.44 27.40 0.02
CA ILE A 232 -1.05 28.78 0.22
C ILE A 232 -0.18 28.92 1.48
N SER A 233 -0.42 28.07 2.47
CA SER A 233 0.37 28.07 3.71
C SER A 233 1.67 27.28 3.60
N SER A 234 1.75 26.30 2.70
CA SER A 234 2.94 25.44 2.53
C SER A 234 3.98 26.02 1.57
N ALA A 235 3.57 26.91 0.66
CA ALA A 235 4.46 27.65 -0.21
C ALA A 235 3.83 29.02 -0.49
N GLY A 236 4.58 30.11 -0.34
CA GLY A 236 4.14 31.46 -0.71
C GLY A 236 3.83 31.52 -2.21
N ALA A 237 2.58 31.22 -2.57
CA ALA A 237 2.19 30.66 -3.86
C ALA A 237 2.75 31.37 -5.10
N ASP A 238 3.60 30.64 -5.83
CA ASP A 238 4.03 30.87 -7.21
C ASP A 238 2.87 30.56 -8.19
N ASP A 239 2.80 31.26 -9.32
CA ASP A 239 1.85 31.02 -10.42
C ASP A 239 1.90 29.57 -10.93
N TYR A 240 3.07 28.91 -10.83
CA TYR A 240 3.21 27.49 -11.15
C TYR A 240 2.29 26.59 -10.30
N VAL A 241 2.26 26.83 -8.98
CA VAL A 241 1.43 26.05 -8.04
C VAL A 241 -0.04 26.23 -8.38
N ARG A 242 -0.45 27.45 -8.72
CA ARG A 242 -1.82 27.73 -9.13
C ARG A 242 -2.19 26.95 -10.40
N ILE A 243 -1.36 26.99 -11.43
CA ILE A 243 -1.61 26.29 -12.70
C ILE A 243 -1.69 24.77 -12.48
N ALA A 244 -0.79 24.21 -11.66
CA ALA A 244 -0.79 22.78 -11.35
C ALA A 244 -2.10 22.34 -10.68
N LEU A 245 -2.63 23.15 -9.76
CA LEU A 245 -3.89 22.89 -9.07
C LEU A 245 -5.11 23.02 -9.99
N LEU A 246 -5.15 24.06 -10.83
CA LEU A 246 -6.26 24.25 -11.78
C LEU A 246 -6.37 23.06 -12.75
N ARG A 247 -5.23 22.53 -13.24
CA ARG A 247 -5.21 21.34 -14.10
C ARG A 247 -5.70 20.08 -13.38
N ALA A 248 -5.27 19.86 -12.14
CA ALA A 248 -5.62 18.65 -11.41
C ALA A 248 -7.11 18.59 -11.00
N PHE A 249 -7.73 19.76 -10.82
CA PHE A 249 -9.13 19.89 -10.40
C PHE A 249 -10.01 20.52 -11.49
N GLU A 250 -9.63 20.40 -12.77
CA GLU A 250 -10.35 21.01 -13.89
C GLU A 250 -11.85 20.65 -13.93
N ARG A 251 -12.19 19.46 -13.43
CA ARG A 251 -13.57 18.94 -13.38
C ARG A 251 -14.31 19.27 -12.07
N GLU A 252 -13.70 20.04 -11.17
CA GLU A 252 -14.26 20.42 -9.87
C GLU A 252 -14.46 21.95 -9.77
N PRO A 253 -15.49 22.53 -10.43
CA PRO A 253 -15.65 23.98 -10.58
C PRO A 253 -15.75 24.75 -9.26
N ARG A 254 -16.30 24.12 -8.20
CA ARG A 254 -16.35 24.73 -6.86
C ARG A 254 -14.97 24.86 -6.22
N LEU A 255 -14.05 23.92 -6.48
CA LEU A 255 -12.67 24.02 -6.01
C LEU A 255 -11.91 25.08 -6.81
N LEU A 256 -12.11 25.16 -8.13
CA LEU A 256 -11.50 26.20 -8.97
C LEU A 256 -11.89 27.62 -8.51
N ALA A 257 -13.19 27.84 -8.25
CA ALA A 257 -13.67 29.12 -7.72
C ALA A 257 -13.04 29.49 -6.37
N ALA A 258 -12.85 28.49 -5.49
CA ALA A 258 -12.17 28.69 -4.22
C ALA A 258 -10.66 28.97 -4.40
N VAL A 259 -9.98 28.35 -5.37
CA VAL A 259 -8.57 28.63 -5.72
C VAL A 259 -8.44 30.10 -6.11
N ASP A 260 -9.28 30.55 -7.04
CA ASP A 260 -9.25 31.92 -7.54
C ASP A 260 -9.57 32.94 -6.45
N HIS A 261 -10.57 32.66 -5.60
CA HIS A 261 -10.94 33.56 -4.51
C HIS A 261 -9.80 33.77 -3.51
N VAL A 262 -9.14 32.69 -3.07
CA VAL A 262 -8.05 32.83 -2.08
C VAL A 262 -6.81 33.47 -2.73
N ALA A 263 -6.53 33.20 -4.00
CA ALA A 263 -5.46 33.89 -4.74
C ALA A 263 -5.72 35.40 -4.85
N GLN A 264 -6.95 35.81 -5.19
CA GLN A 264 -7.36 37.22 -5.23
C GLN A 264 -7.27 37.90 -3.86
N GLN A 265 -7.70 37.24 -2.78
CA GLN A 265 -7.54 37.75 -1.43
C GLN A 265 -6.07 37.99 -1.07
N ARG A 266 -5.18 37.07 -1.47
CA ARG A 266 -3.75 37.20 -1.22
C ARG A 266 -3.14 38.38 -2.01
N ALA A 267 -3.43 38.48 -3.31
CA ALA A 267 -2.96 39.57 -4.15
C ALA A 267 -3.34 40.95 -3.57
N ARG A 268 -4.57 41.06 -3.01
CA ARG A 268 -5.01 42.28 -2.29
C ARG A 268 -4.23 42.53 -1.00
N SER A 269 -3.84 41.50 -0.27
CA SER A 269 -3.06 41.62 0.98
C SER A 269 -1.56 41.91 0.77
N THR A 270 -1.01 41.59 -0.40
CA THR A 270 0.38 41.90 -0.80
C THR A 270 0.51 43.15 -1.67
N GLY A 271 -0.60 43.85 -1.97
CA GLY A 271 -0.55 45.17 -2.60
C GLY A 271 0.25 46.18 -1.76
N PRO A 272 0.80 47.24 -2.37
CA PRO A 272 1.76 48.13 -1.72
C PRO A 272 1.13 48.70 -0.45
N LYS A 273 1.72 48.38 0.71
CA LYS A 273 1.49 49.15 1.92
C LYS A 273 2.08 50.53 1.63
N THR A 274 1.20 51.49 1.32
CA THR A 274 1.55 52.91 1.37
C THR A 274 2.16 53.17 2.73
N ALA A 275 3.46 53.42 2.76
CA ALA A 275 4.13 53.94 3.93
C ALA A 275 3.53 55.33 4.19
N GLU A 276 2.59 55.41 5.14
CA GLU A 276 2.26 56.68 5.77
C GLU A 276 3.51 57.12 6.54
N SER A 277 4.29 57.97 5.88
CA SER A 277 5.27 58.83 6.52
C SER A 277 4.51 59.76 7.48
N HIS A 278 4.58 59.46 8.77
CA HIS A 278 4.20 60.40 9.81
C HIS A 278 5.30 61.45 9.95
N SER A 279 4.94 62.69 9.58
CA SER A 279 5.62 63.94 9.92
C SER A 279 5.49 64.26 11.41
#